data_AF-A0A3A6G5S8-F1
#
_entry.id   AF-A0A3A6G5S8-F1
#
_cell.length_a   1.000
_cell.length_b   1.000
_cell.length_c   1.000
_cell.angle_alpha   90.00
_cell.angle_beta   90.00
_cell.angle_gamma   90.00
#
_symmetry.space_group_name_H-M   'P 1'
#
loop_
_entity.id
_entity.type
_entity.pdbx_description
1 polymer ?
#
loop_
_entity_poly.entity_id
_entity_poly.type
_entity_poly.pdbx_seq_one_letter_code
_entity_poly.pdbx_strand_id
1 'polypeptide(L)'
;MIHYLTNMQIQRNHKNLSLPNISEFRFDTKASLSNFLITLDDDSAQFVAQLQQVHKAYVPNNQESLKMLEWWNYKYQGERLFCNNNRLFVFLAYETKFIDGRDLKGNTAEIRRKINHLLDNLSVDSIHKIQYHYDKDAKLEGNYCAFSLSTIYSE
;
A
#
# COMPACT_ATOMS: atom_id res chain seq x y z
N MET A 1 30.81 -20.21 -15.87
CA MET A 1 31.79 -20.38 -14.76
C MET A 1 31.72 -19.23 -13.75
N ILE A 2 31.53 -17.98 -14.18
CA ILE A 2 31.41 -16.80 -13.28
C ILE A 2 30.15 -16.86 -12.40
N HIS A 3 29.00 -17.27 -12.94
CA HIS A 3 27.73 -17.38 -12.19
C HIS A 3 27.72 -18.41 -11.04
N TYR A 4 28.54 -19.47 -11.13
CA TYR A 4 28.61 -20.50 -10.08
C TYR A 4 29.45 -20.05 -8.88
N LEU A 5 30.45 -19.20 -9.12
CA LEU A 5 31.32 -18.67 -8.07
C LEU A 5 30.58 -17.66 -7.19
N THR A 6 29.71 -16.84 -7.78
CA THR A 6 28.90 -15.85 -7.05
C THR A 6 27.90 -16.52 -6.09
N ASN A 7 27.22 -17.58 -6.53
CA ASN A 7 26.28 -18.33 -5.68
C ASN A 7 26.99 -19.08 -4.53
N MET A 8 28.17 -19.64 -4.76
CA MET A 8 28.96 -20.30 -3.70
C MET A 8 29.51 -19.32 -2.66
N GLN A 9 29.90 -18.11 -3.06
CA GLN A 9 30.37 -17.07 -2.12
C GLN A 9 29.24 -16.59 -1.21
N ILE A 10 28.03 -16.37 -1.76
CA ILE A 10 26.85 -16.00 -0.97
C ILE A 10 26.49 -17.12 0.03
N GLN A 11 26.48 -18.38 -0.41
CA GLN A 11 26.20 -19.53 0.46
C GLN A 11 27.27 -19.75 1.56
N ARG A 12 28.55 -19.49 1.27
CA ARG A 12 29.62 -19.60 2.28
C ARG A 12 29.54 -18.49 3.34
N ASN A 13 29.14 -17.28 2.95
CA ASN A 13 28.97 -16.17 3.90
C ASN A 13 27.71 -16.32 4.78
N HIS A 14 26.68 -17.03 4.31
CA HIS A 14 25.48 -17.32 5.11
C HIS A 14 25.76 -18.05 6.43
N LYS A 15 26.82 -18.87 6.52
CA LYS A 15 27.17 -19.55 7.78
C LYS A 15 27.82 -18.63 8.81
N ASN A 16 28.43 -17.53 8.36
CA ASN A 16 29.07 -16.54 9.24
C ASN A 16 28.13 -15.38 9.59
N LEU A 17 27.07 -15.20 8.81
CA LEU A 17 26.02 -14.24 9.09
C LEU A 17 24.99 -14.97 9.96
N SER A 18 24.94 -14.66 11.26
CA SER A 18 23.92 -15.16 12.21
C SER A 18 22.53 -14.59 11.90
N LEU A 19 22.06 -14.80 10.67
CA LEU A 19 20.77 -14.31 10.20
C LEU A 19 19.67 -15.28 10.65
N PRO A 20 18.60 -14.77 11.28
CA PRO A 20 17.44 -15.59 11.65
C PRO A 20 16.79 -16.18 10.41
N ASN A 21 16.16 -17.35 10.57
CA ASN A 21 15.43 -17.97 9.46
C ASN A 21 14.19 -17.11 9.15
N ILE A 22 13.87 -16.91 7.87
CA ILE A 22 12.73 -16.07 7.47
C ILE A 22 11.39 -16.59 8.03
N SER A 23 11.31 -17.90 8.29
CA SER A 23 10.18 -18.57 8.92
C SER A 23 9.97 -18.22 10.41
N GLU A 24 10.96 -17.60 11.05
CA GLU A 24 10.85 -17.06 12.41
C GLU A 24 9.97 -15.80 12.42
N PHE A 25 9.83 -15.11 11.28
CA PHE A 25 9.00 -13.91 11.14
C PHE A 25 7.61 -14.25 10.57
N ARG A 26 6.77 -14.88 11.39
CA ARG A 26 5.51 -15.54 10.96
C ARG A 26 4.37 -14.62 10.51
N PHE A 27 4.34 -13.36 10.93
CA PHE A 27 3.18 -12.48 10.72
C PHE A 27 3.52 -11.15 10.01
N ASP A 28 4.77 -10.71 10.11
CA ASP A 28 5.22 -9.45 9.51
C ASP A 28 6.71 -9.50 9.20
N THR A 29 7.04 -10.28 8.18
CA THR A 29 8.42 -10.55 7.77
C THR A 29 9.18 -9.28 7.44
N LYS A 30 8.52 -8.29 6.83
CA LYS A 30 9.18 -7.04 6.41
C LYS A 30 9.50 -6.16 7.61
N ALA A 31 8.54 -5.86 8.48
CA ALA A 31 8.83 -4.98 9.62
C ALA A 31 9.77 -5.66 10.63
N SER A 32 9.60 -6.96 10.87
CA SER A 32 10.48 -7.70 11.78
C SER A 32 11.92 -7.74 11.26
N LEU A 33 12.11 -7.94 9.96
CA LEU A 33 13.43 -7.89 9.34
C LEU A 33 14.03 -6.47 9.40
N SER A 34 13.26 -5.43 9.09
CA SER A 34 13.74 -4.05 9.20
C SER A 34 14.18 -3.70 10.63
N ASN A 35 13.40 -4.09 11.64
CA ASN A 35 13.75 -3.90 13.04
C ASN A 35 15.02 -4.66 13.43
N PHE A 36 15.17 -5.91 12.96
CA PHE A 36 16.39 -6.69 13.18
C PHE A 36 17.61 -6.01 12.54
N LEU A 37 17.51 -5.57 11.29
CA LEU A 37 18.59 -4.88 10.58
C LEU A 37 19.05 -3.62 11.31
N ILE A 38 18.11 -2.84 11.87
CA ILE A 38 18.44 -1.64 12.68
C ILE A 38 19.31 -2.00 13.90
N THR A 39 19.18 -3.20 14.46
CA THR A 39 19.95 -3.62 15.66
C THR A 39 21.35 -4.15 15.36
N LEU A 40 21.71 -4.34 14.08
CA LEU A 40 23.00 -4.93 13.72
C LEU A 40 24.16 -3.92 13.82
N ASP A 41 24.01 -2.77 13.17
CA ASP A 41 25.04 -1.73 13.07
C ASP A 41 24.46 -0.42 12.50
N ASP A 42 25.24 0.66 12.61
CA ASP A 42 24.83 2.01 12.16
C ASP A 42 24.60 2.08 10.64
N ASP A 43 25.37 1.34 9.83
CA ASP A 43 25.22 1.31 8.37
C ASP A 43 23.88 0.67 7.97
N SER A 44 23.50 -0.43 8.64
CA SER A 44 22.22 -1.11 8.47
C SER A 44 21.05 -0.24 8.93
N ALA A 45 21.21 0.50 10.03
CA ALA A 45 20.21 1.47 10.49
C ALA A 45 20.03 2.60 9.46
N GLN A 46 21.11 3.15 8.91
CA GLN A 46 21.04 4.17 7.86
C GLN A 46 20.39 3.63 6.57
N PHE A 47 20.70 2.40 6.19
CA PHE A 47 20.06 1.75 5.04
C PHE A 47 18.55 1.62 5.23
N VAL A 48 18.09 1.17 6.40
CA VAL A 48 16.65 1.08 6.70
C VAL A 48 16.00 2.47 6.71
N ALA A 49 16.66 3.49 7.26
CA ALA A 49 16.16 4.86 7.23
C ALA A 49 16.02 5.39 5.79
N GLN A 50 16.98 5.10 4.91
CA GLN A 50 16.88 5.44 3.49
C GLN A 50 15.70 4.72 2.82
N LEU A 51 15.49 3.44 3.11
CA LEU A 51 14.34 2.69 2.60
C LEU A 51 13.01 3.29 3.08
N GLN A 52 12.92 3.69 4.35
CA GLN A 52 11.72 4.34 4.90
C GLN A 52 11.46 5.70 4.23
N GLN A 53 12.51 6.48 3.96
CA GLN A 53 12.38 7.75 3.25
C GLN A 53 11.88 7.56 1.81
N VAL A 54 12.39 6.54 1.12
CA VAL A 54 11.92 6.15 -0.21
C VAL A 54 10.48 5.66 -0.16
N HIS A 55 10.12 4.84 0.83
CA HIS A 55 8.74 4.37 1.05
C HIS A 55 7.75 5.51 1.27
N LYS A 56 8.11 6.49 2.11
CA LYS A 56 7.30 7.69 2.34
C LYS A 56 6.99 8.43 1.04
N ALA A 57 7.93 8.48 0.09
CA ALA A 57 7.71 9.11 -1.21
C ALA A 57 6.72 8.34 -2.10
N TYR A 58 6.50 7.04 -1.86
CA TYR A 58 5.50 6.23 -2.55
C TYR A 58 4.11 6.30 -1.92
N VAL A 59 3.99 6.76 -0.67
CA VAL A 59 2.67 6.94 -0.04
C VAL A 59 1.95 8.10 -0.72
N PRO A 60 0.75 7.86 -1.31
CA PRO A 60 -0.01 8.90 -1.97
C PRO A 60 -0.29 10.10 -1.07
N ASN A 61 0.00 11.30 -1.54
CA ASN A 61 -0.19 12.54 -0.78
C ASN A 61 -1.04 13.59 -1.52
N ASN A 62 -1.55 13.24 -2.70
CA ASN A 62 -2.33 14.12 -3.56
C ASN A 62 -3.45 13.36 -4.28
N GLN A 63 -4.43 14.10 -4.83
CA GLN A 63 -5.61 13.51 -5.47
C GLN A 63 -5.28 12.63 -6.69
N GLU A 64 -4.28 13.00 -7.49
CA GLU A 64 -3.89 12.21 -8.67
C GLU A 64 -3.36 10.82 -8.28
N SER A 65 -2.50 10.76 -7.27
CA SER A 65 -1.97 9.50 -6.74
C SER A 65 -3.07 8.64 -6.10
N LEU A 66 -4.09 9.25 -5.49
CA LEU A 66 -5.25 8.52 -4.95
C LEU A 66 -6.15 7.96 -6.05
N LYS A 67 -6.36 8.71 -7.14
CA LYS A 67 -7.11 8.24 -8.31
C LYS A 67 -6.55 6.92 -8.88
N MET A 68 -5.23 6.76 -8.89
CA MET A 68 -4.59 5.50 -9.29
C MET A 68 -4.98 4.34 -8.35
N LEU A 69 -5.03 4.59 -7.05
CA LEU A 69 -5.43 3.58 -6.07
C LEU A 69 -6.92 3.20 -6.16
N GLU A 70 -7.78 4.15 -6.49
CA GLU A 70 -9.20 3.87 -6.73
C GLU A 70 -9.38 2.88 -7.87
N TRP A 71 -8.67 3.09 -8.98
CA TRP A 71 -8.66 2.17 -10.12
C TRP A 71 -8.07 0.81 -9.76
N TRP A 72 -7.03 0.78 -8.93
CA TRP A 72 -6.44 -0.46 -8.42
C TRP A 72 -7.45 -1.24 -7.58
N ASN A 73 -8.13 -0.60 -6.63
CA ASN A 73 -9.19 -1.22 -5.85
C ASN A 73 -10.30 -1.78 -6.75
N TYR A 74 -10.72 -1.02 -7.75
CA TYR A 74 -11.70 -1.48 -8.73
C TYR A 74 -11.27 -2.77 -9.43
N LYS A 75 -10.05 -2.79 -10.00
CA LYS A 75 -9.51 -3.92 -10.75
C LYS A 75 -9.39 -5.20 -9.90
N TYR A 76 -8.97 -5.08 -8.64
CA TYR A 76 -8.63 -6.23 -7.80
C TYR A 76 -9.72 -6.68 -6.82
N GLN A 77 -10.60 -5.79 -6.35
CA GLN A 77 -11.74 -6.18 -5.51
C GLN A 77 -12.95 -6.65 -6.33
N GLY A 78 -12.95 -6.37 -7.63
CA GLY A 78 -13.89 -6.95 -8.58
C GLY A 78 -15.16 -6.12 -8.73
N GLU A 79 -15.58 -6.00 -9.97
CA GLU A 79 -16.67 -5.15 -10.48
C GLU A 79 -18.02 -5.35 -9.77
N ARG A 80 -18.27 -6.55 -9.24
CA ARG A 80 -19.47 -6.89 -8.46
C ARG A 80 -19.58 -6.09 -7.16
N LEU A 81 -18.45 -5.67 -6.58
CA LEU A 81 -18.47 -4.74 -5.45
C LEU A 81 -18.63 -3.30 -5.91
N PHE A 82 -18.60 -2.99 -7.20
CA PHE A 82 -18.66 -1.63 -7.73
C PHE A 82 -19.90 -1.36 -8.58
N CYS A 83 -20.73 -2.38 -8.86
CA CYS A 83 -21.93 -2.19 -9.64
C CYS A 83 -22.93 -1.24 -8.95
N ASN A 84 -23.29 -0.19 -9.69
CA ASN A 84 -24.38 0.75 -9.45
C ASN A 84 -24.28 1.69 -8.23
N ASN A 85 -23.12 1.85 -7.60
CA ASN A 85 -22.99 2.78 -6.48
C ASN A 85 -21.73 3.64 -6.56
N ASN A 86 -21.89 4.92 -6.24
CA ASN A 86 -20.77 5.82 -6.01
C ASN A 86 -19.99 5.39 -4.77
N ARG A 87 -18.68 5.64 -4.76
CA ARG A 87 -17.77 5.16 -3.71
C ARG A 87 -17.01 6.29 -3.06
N LEU A 88 -16.88 6.23 -1.74
CA LEU A 88 -15.90 6.99 -0.99
C LEU A 88 -14.85 6.01 -0.46
N PHE A 89 -13.61 6.18 -0.87
CA PHE A 89 -12.47 5.41 -0.39
C PHE A 89 -11.75 6.16 0.73
N VAL A 90 -11.39 5.42 1.77
CA VAL A 90 -10.51 5.91 2.83
C VAL A 90 -9.29 5.00 2.82
N PHE A 91 -8.18 5.53 2.33
CA PHE A 91 -6.91 4.83 2.31
C PHE A 91 -6.18 5.02 3.64
N LEU A 92 -5.54 3.95 4.11
CA LEU A 92 -4.77 3.91 5.35
C LEU A 92 -3.37 3.40 5.02
N ALA A 93 -2.34 4.16 5.38
CA ALA A 93 -0.97 3.79 5.07
C ALA A 93 -0.01 4.25 6.17
N TYR A 94 1.04 3.46 6.44
CA TYR A 94 2.16 3.98 7.21
C TYR A 94 3.21 4.56 6.27
N GLU A 95 3.77 5.72 6.62
CA GLU A 95 4.83 6.41 5.88
C GLU A 95 6.21 5.81 6.13
N THR A 96 6.39 5.16 7.28
CA THR A 96 7.70 4.64 7.70
C THR A 96 7.67 3.16 8.10
N LYS A 97 6.50 2.52 8.11
CA LYS A 97 6.35 1.10 8.43
C LYS A 97 5.97 0.31 7.18
N PHE A 98 6.56 -0.87 7.04
CA PHE A 98 6.31 -1.78 5.92
C PHE A 98 5.17 -2.77 6.19
N ILE A 99 4.08 -2.26 6.77
CA ILE A 99 2.96 -3.06 7.31
C ILE A 99 1.63 -2.56 6.74
N ASP A 100 0.57 -3.37 6.86
CA ASP A 100 -0.76 -2.94 6.45
C ASP A 100 -1.31 -1.86 7.42
N GLY A 101 -2.10 -0.92 6.89
CA GLY A 101 -2.65 0.21 7.67
C GLY A 101 -3.88 -0.13 8.53
N ARG A 102 -4.21 -1.40 8.77
CA ARG A 102 -5.42 -1.83 9.48
C ARG A 102 -5.50 -1.29 10.89
N ASP A 103 -4.36 -1.18 11.57
CA ASP A 103 -4.29 -0.62 12.92
C ASP A 103 -4.68 0.87 12.95
N LEU A 104 -4.43 1.60 11.86
CA LEU A 104 -4.82 3.01 11.72
C LEU A 104 -6.35 3.20 11.68
N LYS A 105 -7.11 2.14 11.38
CA LYS A 105 -8.58 2.17 11.38
C LYS A 105 -9.15 2.57 12.75
N GLY A 106 -8.41 2.31 13.83
CA GLY A 106 -8.78 2.71 15.18
C GLY A 106 -8.79 4.21 15.41
N ASN A 107 -8.03 5.00 14.62
CA ASN A 107 -7.97 6.45 14.76
C ASN A 107 -9.15 7.14 14.06
N THR A 108 -10.34 6.88 14.58
CA THR A 108 -11.60 7.37 14.01
C THR A 108 -11.71 8.91 14.01
N ALA A 109 -11.01 9.59 14.92
CA ALA A 109 -10.99 11.05 14.98
C ALA A 109 -10.26 11.66 13.77
N GLU A 110 -9.06 11.15 13.45
CA GLU A 110 -8.30 11.61 12.28
C GLU A 110 -8.98 11.22 10.97
N ILE A 111 -9.53 10.00 10.89
CA ILE A 111 -10.31 9.56 9.74
C ILE A 111 -11.52 10.48 9.53
N ARG A 112 -12.26 10.81 10.60
CA ARG A 112 -13.39 11.76 10.53
C ARG A 112 -12.93 13.12 10.04
N ARG A 113 -11.83 13.65 10.57
CA ARG A 113 -11.27 14.94 10.15
C ARG A 113 -10.94 14.94 8.65
N LYS A 114 -10.32 13.88 8.15
CA LYS A 114 -9.97 13.71 6.73
C LYS A 114 -11.21 13.60 5.83
N ILE A 115 -12.23 12.87 6.26
CA ILE A 115 -13.50 12.76 5.52
C ILE A 115 -14.23 14.10 5.49
N ASN A 116 -14.38 14.78 6.64
CA ASN A 116 -15.04 16.07 6.71
C ASN A 116 -14.31 17.09 5.83
N HIS A 117 -12.99 17.16 5.92
CA HIS A 117 -12.20 18.05 5.07
C HIS A 117 -12.42 17.79 3.56
N LEU A 118 -12.53 16.53 3.14
CA LEU A 118 -12.86 16.19 1.75
C LEU A 118 -14.27 16.66 1.37
N LEU A 119 -15.26 16.45 2.24
CA LEU A 119 -16.66 16.81 1.97
C LEU A 119 -16.88 18.33 1.99
N ASP A 120 -16.22 19.05 2.89
CA ASP A 120 -16.32 20.51 3.02
C ASP A 120 -15.66 21.25 1.85
N ASN A 121 -14.69 20.62 1.18
CA ASN A 121 -13.95 21.17 0.04
C ASN A 121 -14.29 20.44 -1.28
N LEU A 122 -15.46 19.79 -1.33
CA LEU A 122 -15.87 19.00 -2.47
C LEU A 122 -16.03 19.88 -3.73
N SER A 123 -15.26 19.56 -4.77
CA SER A 123 -15.38 20.15 -6.09
C SER A 123 -15.63 19.07 -7.15
N VAL A 124 -16.04 19.48 -8.36
CA VAL A 124 -16.16 18.56 -9.50
C VAL A 124 -14.83 17.86 -9.79
N ASP A 125 -13.71 18.55 -9.60
CA ASP A 125 -12.37 18.01 -9.82
C ASP A 125 -11.99 16.94 -8.78
N SER A 126 -12.63 16.96 -7.61
CA SER A 126 -12.43 15.95 -6.56
C SER A 126 -13.16 14.65 -6.87
N ILE A 127 -14.16 14.67 -7.77
CA ILE A 127 -14.95 13.50 -8.15
C ILE A 127 -14.30 12.82 -9.34
N HIS A 128 -13.81 11.61 -9.13
CA HIS A 128 -13.23 10.79 -10.18
C HIS A 128 -14.30 9.90 -10.83
N LYS A 129 -14.09 9.57 -12.10
CA LYS A 129 -14.94 8.62 -12.85
C LYS A 129 -14.15 7.36 -13.12
N ILE A 130 -14.71 6.23 -12.73
CA ILE A 130 -14.19 4.90 -13.02
C ILE A 130 -15.09 4.30 -14.09
N GLN A 131 -14.55 4.16 -15.31
CA GLN A 131 -15.24 3.54 -16.43
C GLN A 131 -14.77 2.10 -16.58
N TYR A 132 -15.69 1.15 -16.70
CA TYR A 132 -15.35 -0.26 -16.77
C TYR A 132 -16.29 -1.05 -17.66
N HIS A 133 -15.82 -2.21 -18.11
CA HIS A 133 -16.60 -3.14 -18.91
C HIS A 133 -16.88 -4.39 -18.07
N TYR A 134 -18.15 -4.70 -17.86
CA TYR A 134 -18.58 -5.89 -17.16
C TYR A 134 -19.04 -6.94 -18.15
N ASP A 135 -18.45 -8.14 -18.07
CA ASP A 135 -18.69 -9.27 -18.97
C ASP A 135 -19.01 -10.58 -18.23
N LYS A 136 -19.15 -10.53 -16.90
CA LYS A 136 -19.29 -11.74 -16.06
C LYS A 136 -20.69 -12.33 -16.01
N ASP A 137 -21.73 -11.56 -16.34
CA ASP A 137 -23.12 -12.01 -16.44
C ASP A 137 -23.73 -11.40 -17.71
N ALA A 138 -24.15 -12.25 -18.65
CA ALA A 138 -24.70 -11.84 -19.95
C ALA A 138 -25.93 -10.93 -19.84
N LYS A 139 -26.68 -10.97 -18.72
CA LYS A 139 -27.82 -10.07 -18.49
C LYS A 139 -27.41 -8.66 -18.08
N LEU A 140 -26.19 -8.53 -17.57
CA LEU A 140 -25.60 -7.29 -17.04
C LEU A 140 -24.34 -6.92 -17.82
N GLU A 141 -24.13 -7.51 -19.01
CA GLU A 141 -22.96 -7.22 -19.83
C GLU A 141 -23.06 -5.80 -20.37
N GLY A 142 -21.97 -5.03 -20.25
CA GLY A 142 -21.95 -3.67 -20.77
C GLY A 142 -20.86 -2.77 -20.20
N ASN A 143 -20.88 -1.54 -20.68
CA ASN A 143 -20.00 -0.48 -20.20
C ASN A 143 -20.70 0.30 -19.09
N TYR A 144 -20.02 0.46 -17.97
CA TYR A 144 -20.52 1.10 -16.77
C TYR A 144 -19.60 2.23 -16.33
N CYS A 145 -20.17 3.12 -15.51
CA CYS A 145 -19.45 4.23 -14.91
C CYS A 145 -19.85 4.33 -13.44
N ALA A 146 -18.86 4.46 -12.56
CA ALA A 146 -19.04 4.78 -11.16
C ALA A 146 -18.28 6.05 -10.80
N PHE A 147 -18.86 6.87 -9.91
CA PHE A 147 -18.16 8.02 -9.36
C PHE A 147 -17.44 7.63 -8.07
N SER A 148 -16.22 8.10 -7.91
CA SER A 148 -15.40 7.88 -6.74
C SER A 148 -14.89 9.18 -6.14
N LEU A 149 -14.77 9.14 -4.82
CA LEU A 149 -14.10 10.12 -3.99
C LEU A 149 -13.07 9.38 -3.15
N SER A 150 -11.98 10.02 -2.80
CA SER A 150 -11.00 9.41 -1.91
C SER A 150 -10.31 10.40 -0.99
N THR A 151 -9.89 9.87 0.15
CA THR A 151 -8.99 10.53 1.09
C THR A 151 -8.00 9.51 1.63
N ILE A 152 -6.92 10.01 2.22
CA ILE A 152 -5.89 9.19 2.85
C ILE A 152 -5.57 9.72 4.24
N TYR A 153 -5.44 8.78 5.16
CA TYR A 153 -4.81 8.98 6.45
C TYR A 153 -3.51 8.17 6.49
N SER A 154 -2.41 8.89 6.67
CA SER A 154 -1.06 8.33 6.75
C SER A 154 -0.35 8.71 8.04
N GLU A 155 0.48 7.79 8.56
CA GLU A 155 1.33 7.99 9.77
C GLU A 155 2.75 7.45 9.61
#